data_AF-A0AA85K5G0-F1
#
_entry.id   AF-A0AA85K5G0-F1
#
_cell.length_a   1.000
_cell.length_b   1.000
_cell.length_c   1.000
_cell.angle_alpha   90.00
_cell.angle_beta   90.00
_cell.angle_gamma   90.00
#
_symmetry.space_group_name_H-M   'P 1'
#
loop_
_entity.id
_entity.type
_entity.pdbx_description
1 polymer ?
#
loop_
_entity_poly.entity_id
_entity_poly.type
_entity_poly.pdbx_seq_one_letter_code
_entity_poly.pdbx_strand_id
1 'polypeptide(L)'
;MFRIILLILIFQKCLLSTDFVRRQHVYQAICFYPKDEGYGNDTMEKFYYHAVYGRCMRFTYRGAGGNDNNFDAEDVCEKMCKSSGTFDRSDCQQPHHQKSCFDYFQHHYFDSNSEHVNPMD
;
A
#
# COMPACT_ATOMS: atom_id res chain seq x y z
N MET A 1 -33.93 26.94 -15.69
CA MET A 1 -32.90 27.26 -14.68
C MET A 1 -32.81 26.21 -13.57
N PHE A 2 -33.88 25.83 -12.87
CA PHE A 2 -33.83 24.87 -11.75
C PHE A 2 -33.21 23.49 -12.08
N ARG A 3 -33.44 22.95 -13.29
CA ARG A 3 -32.83 21.66 -13.72
C ARG A 3 -31.31 21.73 -13.92
N ILE A 4 -30.80 22.89 -14.35
CA ILE A 4 -29.35 23.12 -14.54
C ILE A 4 -28.68 23.27 -13.18
N ILE A 5 -29.31 23.99 -12.25
CA ILE A 5 -28.84 24.14 -10.87
C ILE A 5 -28.80 22.77 -10.17
N LEU A 6 -29.82 21.92 -10.34
CA LEU A 6 -29.85 20.57 -9.75
C LEU A 6 -28.70 19.68 -10.27
N LEU A 7 -28.41 19.71 -11.57
CA LEU A 7 -27.31 18.95 -12.17
C LEU A 7 -25.94 19.46 -11.73
N ILE A 8 -25.76 20.78 -11.61
CA ILE A 8 -24.53 21.39 -11.09
C ILE A 8 -24.33 21.02 -9.61
N LEU A 9 -25.39 21.01 -8.80
CA LEU A 9 -25.32 20.60 -7.40
C LEU A 9 -25.04 19.09 -7.24
N ILE A 10 -25.52 18.25 -8.16
CA ILE A 10 -25.15 16.82 -8.21
C ILE A 10 -23.67 16.66 -8.60
N PHE A 11 -23.20 17.39 -9.60
CA PHE A 11 -21.79 17.38 -10.02
C PHE A 11 -20.84 17.91 -8.93
N GLN A 12 -21.23 19.00 -8.24
CA GLN A 12 -20.48 19.55 -7.11
C GLN A 12 -20.51 18.63 -5.88
N LYS A 13 -21.59 17.88 -5.65
CA LYS A 13 -21.63 16.82 -4.63
C LYS A 13 -20.72 15.63 -4.98
N CYS A 14 -20.62 15.27 -6.25
CA CYS A 14 -19.65 14.27 -6.72
C CYS A 14 -18.19 14.74 -6.55
N LEU A 15 -17.91 16.04 -6.74
CA LEU A 15 -16.56 16.61 -6.58
C LEU A 15 -16.17 16.89 -5.12
N LEU A 16 -17.15 16.97 -4.20
CA LEU A 16 -16.95 17.21 -2.77
C LEU A 16 -17.11 15.96 -1.89
N SER A 17 -17.36 14.77 -2.45
CA SER A 17 -17.24 13.54 -1.67
C SER A 17 -15.75 13.27 -1.43
N THR A 18 -15.26 13.73 -0.28
CA THR A 18 -13.92 13.46 0.25
C THR A 18 -13.62 11.97 0.41
N ASP A 19 -14.59 11.09 0.16
CA ASP A 19 -14.50 9.64 0.21
C ASP A 19 -13.74 9.01 -0.96
N PHE A 20 -13.64 9.65 -2.14
CA PHE A 20 -12.94 9.05 -3.28
C PHE A 20 -11.44 9.33 -3.27
N VAL A 21 -11.02 10.58 -3.04
CA VAL A 21 -9.60 10.96 -3.08
C VAL A 21 -8.82 10.46 -1.86
N ARG A 22 -9.47 10.36 -0.69
CA ARG A 22 -8.81 9.86 0.53
C ARG A 22 -8.63 8.33 0.54
N ARG A 23 -9.42 7.59 -0.26
CA ARG A 23 -9.31 6.11 -0.33
C ARG A 23 -8.10 5.62 -1.12
N GLN A 24 -7.58 6.40 -2.06
CA GLN A 24 -6.56 5.90 -2.99
C GLN A 24 -5.13 5.97 -2.42
N HIS A 25 -4.84 6.92 -1.52
CA HIS A 25 -3.50 7.08 -0.94
C HIS A 25 -3.26 6.24 0.33
N VAL A 26 -4.29 6.02 1.16
CA VAL A 26 -4.18 5.18 2.37
C VAL A 26 -3.99 3.71 1.99
N TYR A 27 -4.59 3.31 0.88
CA TYR A 27 -4.53 1.96 0.33
C TYR A 27 -3.11 1.53 -0.12
N GLN A 28 -2.20 2.48 -0.36
CA GLN A 28 -0.83 2.19 -0.79
C GLN A 28 0.12 2.00 0.40
N ALA A 29 -0.19 2.57 1.57
CA ALA A 29 0.68 2.47 2.74
C ALA A 29 0.73 1.05 3.33
N ILE A 30 -0.36 0.28 3.24
CA ILE A 30 -0.43 -1.10 3.76
C ILE A 30 0.58 -2.02 3.06
N CYS A 31 0.90 -1.76 1.79
CA CYS A 31 1.85 -2.55 1.00
C CYS A 31 3.28 -2.47 1.54
N PHE A 32 3.57 -1.51 2.41
CA PHE A 32 4.88 -1.33 3.05
C PHE A 32 4.96 -1.91 4.46
N TYR A 33 3.87 -2.46 5.00
CA TYR A 33 3.96 -3.17 6.28
C TYR A 33 4.73 -4.49 6.10
N PRO A 34 5.52 -4.91 7.11
CA PRO A 34 6.21 -6.19 7.05
C PRO A 34 5.19 -7.34 7.04
N LYS A 35 5.61 -8.54 6.58
CA LYS A 35 4.80 -9.75 6.79
C LYS A 35 4.60 -9.95 8.29
N ASP A 36 3.38 -10.23 8.71
CA ASP A 36 3.05 -10.51 10.11
C ASP A 36 2.19 -11.76 10.20
N GLU A 37 2.79 -12.82 10.74
CA GLU A 37 2.14 -14.12 10.91
C GLU A 37 1.01 -14.05 11.95
N GLY A 38 0.99 -13.00 12.77
CA GLY A 38 0.05 -12.85 13.87
C GLY A 38 0.24 -13.92 14.93
N TYR A 39 -0.85 -14.28 15.60
CA TYR A 39 -0.90 -15.31 16.64
C TYR A 39 -2.12 -16.20 16.46
N GLY A 40 -2.12 -17.34 17.16
CA GLY A 40 -3.12 -18.39 17.02
C GLY A 40 -2.51 -19.73 16.59
N ASN A 41 -3.39 -20.69 16.31
CA ASN A 41 -3.03 -22.09 16.00
C ASN A 41 -3.47 -22.51 14.59
N ASP A 42 -4.01 -21.58 13.79
CA ASP A 42 -4.38 -21.87 12.41
C ASP A 42 -3.17 -21.80 11.49
N THR A 43 -3.27 -22.45 10.34
CA THR A 43 -2.27 -22.39 9.27
C THR A 43 -2.98 -21.98 8.00
N MET A 44 -2.95 -20.68 7.69
CA MET A 44 -3.60 -20.12 6.51
C MET A 44 -2.54 -19.61 5.54
N GLU A 45 -2.57 -20.07 4.28
CA GLU A 45 -1.76 -19.47 3.21
C GLU A 45 -2.37 -18.11 2.86
N LYS A 46 -1.53 -17.07 2.94
CA LYS A 46 -1.87 -15.68 2.61
C LYS A 46 -0.76 -15.09 1.76
N PHE A 47 -1.00 -13.92 1.19
CA PHE A 47 -0.05 -13.17 0.37
C PHE A 47 0.24 -11.82 1.03
N TYR A 48 1.49 -11.38 0.99
CA TYR A 48 1.90 -10.03 1.38
C TYR A 48 2.75 -9.43 0.26
N TYR A 49 2.72 -8.11 0.12
CA TYR A 49 3.58 -7.40 -0.81
C TYR A 49 4.97 -7.20 -0.21
N HIS A 50 5.99 -7.74 -0.88
CA HIS A 50 7.38 -7.55 -0.49
C HIS A 50 7.96 -6.33 -1.21
N ALA A 51 7.91 -5.15 -0.58
CA ALA A 51 8.31 -3.90 -1.19
C ALA A 51 9.74 -3.91 -1.79
N VAL A 52 10.70 -4.59 -1.14
CA VAL A 52 12.08 -4.72 -1.65
C VAL A 52 12.15 -5.46 -2.98
N TYR A 53 11.37 -6.54 -3.14
CA TYR A 53 11.35 -7.33 -4.37
C TYR A 53 10.27 -6.86 -5.35
N GLY A 54 9.46 -5.86 -4.98
CA GLY A 54 8.38 -5.34 -5.81
C GLY A 54 7.34 -6.38 -6.23
N ARG A 55 7.08 -7.39 -5.40
CA ARG A 55 6.17 -8.51 -5.75
C ARG A 55 5.43 -9.07 -4.55
N CYS A 56 4.28 -9.68 -4.81
CA CYS A 56 3.55 -10.43 -3.79
C CYS A 56 4.20 -11.79 -3.52
N MET A 57 4.26 -12.17 -2.24
CA MET A 57 4.88 -13.41 -1.77
C MET A 57 3.95 -14.12 -0.78
N ARG A 58 3.97 -15.45 -0.80
CA ARG A 58 3.19 -16.27 0.12
C ARG A 58 3.80 -16.29 1.51
N PHE A 59 2.95 -16.32 2.53
CA PHE A 59 3.33 -16.52 3.93
C PHE A 59 2.22 -17.24 4.71
N THR A 60 2.56 -17.73 5.91
CA THR A 60 1.62 -18.40 6.82
C THR A 60 1.05 -17.39 7.82
N TYR A 61 -0.27 -17.27 7.87
CA TYR A 61 -0.99 -16.49 8.88
C TYR A 61 -1.65 -17.42 9.91
N ARG A 62 -1.54 -17.04 11.19
CA ARG A 62 -1.97 -17.85 12.35
C ARG A 62 -3.43 -17.68 12.77
N GLY A 63 -4.17 -16.82 12.07
CA GLY A 63 -5.62 -16.66 12.23
C GLY A 63 -6.05 -15.43 13.03
N ALA A 64 -5.17 -14.82 13.83
CA ALA A 64 -5.47 -13.60 14.59
C ALA A 64 -4.29 -12.62 14.65
N GLY A 65 -4.58 -11.34 14.93
CA GLY A 65 -3.59 -10.27 14.90
C GLY A 65 -3.12 -9.97 13.48
N GLY A 66 -1.83 -9.69 13.31
CA GLY A 66 -1.28 -9.34 12.00
C GLY A 66 -1.48 -7.87 11.64
N ASN A 67 -1.23 -7.56 10.36
CA ASN A 67 -1.50 -6.26 9.77
C ASN A 67 -2.18 -6.43 8.39
N ASP A 68 -2.49 -5.30 7.74
CA ASP A 68 -3.27 -5.26 6.50
C ASP A 68 -2.49 -5.67 5.23
N ASN A 69 -1.17 -5.90 5.30
CA ASN A 69 -0.41 -6.53 4.22
C ASN A 69 -0.63 -8.06 4.21
N ASN A 70 -1.89 -8.45 4.12
CA ASN A 70 -2.38 -9.81 4.26
C ASN A 70 -3.58 -10.02 3.33
N PHE A 71 -3.33 -10.69 2.22
CA PHE A 71 -4.30 -10.90 1.15
C PHE A 71 -4.60 -12.39 0.95
N ASP A 72 -5.83 -12.71 0.61
CA ASP A 72 -6.26 -14.08 0.35
C ASP A 72 -5.72 -14.66 -0.96
N ALA A 73 -5.37 -13.81 -1.92
CA ALA A 73 -4.94 -14.21 -3.25
C ALA A 73 -3.85 -13.31 -3.80
N GLU A 74 -2.97 -13.89 -4.62
CA GLU A 74 -1.85 -13.20 -5.24
C GLU A 74 -2.33 -12.06 -6.16
N ASP A 75 -3.33 -12.32 -7.00
CA ASP A 75 -3.87 -11.33 -7.94
C ASP A 75 -4.49 -10.13 -7.23
N VAL A 76 -5.14 -10.36 -6.08
CA VAL A 76 -5.62 -9.29 -5.21
C VAL A 76 -4.43 -8.49 -4.69
N CYS A 77 -3.44 -9.13 -4.07
CA CYS A 77 -2.24 -8.43 -3.60
C CYS A 77 -1.56 -7.61 -4.71
N GLU A 78 -1.41 -8.18 -5.90
CA GLU A 78 -0.72 -7.52 -7.01
C GLU A 78 -1.52 -6.34 -7.56
N LYS A 79 -2.83 -6.50 -7.77
CA LYS A 79 -3.70 -5.40 -8.19
C LYS A 79 -3.65 -4.23 -7.21
N MET A 80 -3.52 -4.57 -5.93
CA MET A 80 -3.56 -3.64 -4.82
C MET A 80 -2.22 -2.91 -4.62
N CYS A 81 -1.09 -3.59 -4.79
CA CYS A 81 0.24 -3.06 -4.47
C CYS A 81 1.17 -2.79 -5.67
N LYS A 82 0.95 -3.38 -6.84
CA LYS A 82 1.73 -3.06 -8.07
C LYS A 82 1.18 -1.87 -8.85
N SER A 83 -0.11 -1.54 -8.70
CA SER A 83 -0.72 -0.40 -9.41
C SER A 83 -0.35 0.96 -8.81
N SER A 84 0.25 0.97 -7.62
CA SER A 84 1.15 2.02 -7.14
C SER A 84 2.37 2.06 -8.05
N GLY A 85 2.22 2.75 -9.18
CA GLY A 85 3.29 2.95 -10.15
C GLY A 85 4.58 3.36 -9.45
N THR A 86 5.69 2.77 -9.91
CA THR A 86 7.07 3.20 -9.68
C THR A 86 7.20 4.29 -8.63
N PHE A 87 7.36 3.90 -7.36
CA PHE A 87 7.72 4.84 -6.30
C PHE A 87 9.06 5.46 -6.70
N ASP A 88 9.01 6.61 -7.35
CA ASP A 88 10.19 7.39 -7.65
C ASP A 88 10.67 8.00 -6.32
N ARG A 89 11.97 8.20 -6.19
CA ARG A 89 12.61 8.82 -5.02
C ARG A 89 11.95 10.15 -4.64
N SER A 90 11.28 10.79 -5.60
CA SER A 90 10.51 12.02 -5.45
C SER A 90 9.22 11.89 -4.63
N ASP A 91 8.63 10.69 -4.50
CA ASP A 91 7.39 10.49 -3.74
C ASP A 91 7.62 10.50 -2.21
N CYS A 92 8.81 10.08 -1.76
CA CYS A 92 9.22 10.17 -0.36
C CYS A 92 9.64 11.58 0.09
N GLN A 93 9.61 12.56 -0.82
CA GLN A 93 9.81 13.98 -0.48
C GLN A 93 8.49 14.66 -0.09
N GLN A 94 7.36 13.95 -0.19
CA GLN A 94 6.05 14.50 0.16
C GLN A 94 5.82 14.47 1.70
N PRO A 95 5.41 15.60 2.30
CA PRO A 95 5.28 15.74 3.76
C PRO A 95 4.21 14.84 4.40
N HIS A 96 3.36 14.20 3.60
CA HIS A 96 2.31 13.30 4.07
C HIS A 96 2.69 11.81 4.08
N HIS A 97 3.83 11.42 3.47
CA HIS A 97 4.32 10.03 3.41
C HIS A 97 5.37 9.69 4.49
N GLN A 98 5.62 10.64 5.39
CA GLN A 98 6.76 10.66 6.30
C GLN A 98 6.83 9.50 7.30
N LYS A 99 5.80 8.67 7.42
CA LYS A 99 5.82 7.49 8.31
C LYS A 99 6.06 6.16 7.58
N SER A 100 5.71 6.03 6.30
CA SER A 100 5.95 4.77 5.56
C SER A 100 7.35 4.73 4.93
N CYS A 101 7.85 5.85 4.39
CA CYS A 101 9.23 5.90 3.88
C CYS A 101 10.28 5.89 5.03
N PHE A 102 9.98 6.48 6.19
CA PHE A 102 10.97 6.65 7.26
C PHE A 102 11.40 5.33 7.92
N ASP A 103 10.49 4.37 8.08
CA ASP A 103 10.80 3.06 8.68
C ASP A 103 11.41 2.08 7.66
N TYR A 104 10.97 2.15 6.39
CA TYR A 104 11.49 1.33 5.29
C TYR A 104 12.96 1.63 4.94
N PHE A 105 13.38 2.90 4.95
CA PHE A 105 14.77 3.28 4.61
C PHE A 105 15.74 3.27 5.80
N GLN A 106 15.28 2.98 7.02
CA GLN A 106 16.19 2.91 8.17
C GLN A 106 17.01 1.60 8.19
N HIS A 107 16.58 0.58 7.45
CA HIS A 107 17.22 -0.75 7.44
C HIS A 107 17.82 -1.16 6.08
N HIS A 108 17.66 -0.34 5.05
CA HIS A 108 18.03 -0.71 3.67
C HIS A 108 18.75 0.45 2.96
N TYR A 109 19.86 0.16 2.26
CA TYR A 109 20.58 1.13 1.44
C TYR A 109 20.28 0.94 -0.04
N PHE A 110 20.30 2.06 -0.77
CA PHE A 110 20.14 2.08 -2.22
C PHE A 110 21.51 2.29 -2.89
N ASP A 111 21.97 1.31 -3.69
CA ASP A 111 23.11 1.46 -4.58
C ASP A 111 22.62 2.03 -5.93
N SER A 112 23.21 3.13 -6.38
CA SER A 112 22.88 3.76 -7.67
C SER A 112 23.12 2.87 -8.89
N ASN A 113 23.80 1.73 -8.73
CA ASN A 113 24.05 0.74 -9.78
C ASN A 113 23.12 -0.48 -9.72
N SER A 114 22.12 -0.48 -8.82
CA SER A 114 21.17 -1.57 -8.62
C SER A 114 19.74 -1.07 -8.71
N GLU A 115 18.89 -1.79 -9.46
CA GLU A 115 17.43 -1.58 -9.45
C GLU A 115 16.76 -2.14 -8.17
N HIS A 116 17.55 -2.64 -7.22
CA HIS A 116 17.08 -3.28 -6.00
C HIS A 116 17.62 -2.58 -4.74
N VAL A 117 16.75 -2.46 -3.73
CA VAL A 117 17.11 -1.93 -2.41
C VAL A 117 17.79 -3.05 -1.60
N ASN A 118 18.99 -2.79 -1.08
CA ASN A 118 19.79 -3.79 -0.38
C ASN A 118 19.57 -3.69 1.13
N PRO A 119 19.53 -4.81 1.88
CA PRO A 119 19.61 -4.78 3.33
C PRO A 119 20.90 -4.10 3.81
N MET A 120 20.82 -3.24 4.81
CA MET A 120 22.01 -2.86 5.60
C MET A 120 22.35 -4.06 6.49
N ASP A 121 23.61 -4.52 6.45
CA ASP A 121 24.14 -5.58 7.33
C ASP A 121 24.09 -5.17 8.82
#